data_AF-A0A1M6D433-F1
#
_entry.id   AF-A0A1M6D433-F1
#
_cell.length_a   1.000
_cell.length_b   1.000
_cell.length_c   1.000
_cell.angle_alpha   90.00
_cell.angle_beta   90.00
_cell.angle_gamma   90.00
#
_symmetry.space_group_name_H-M   'P 1'
#
loop_
_entity.id
_entity.type
_entity.pdbx_description
1 polymer ?
#
loop_
_entity_poly.entity_id
_entity_poly.type
_entity_poly.pdbx_seq_one_letter_code
_entity_poly.pdbx_strand_id
1 'polypeptide(L)'
;MAPPLDQHTVQRLAYVRFLFREGVEQSKQPPPLCSRAITSFHDAVENYLGTIVQHLNIDVNKAPEFIGYWALIKTEFELPKKDLMRRLNDARVALKHNGTFPSEHQIEQAHRTVEDFFITVTPKVFGVDLDSIDMVDLLTQPAVKQYLREAQTHADVGDYAHAMAGLSLAFDALINHYRRDDGWSTRWSAFNFGERLGPLDEPRVRMHDKNSRLQKLSDFTELAQETLTVISLGIDYANKARFRILTPDVNAYGNGSTRYTVTKSLAETTPDDYDWARHFVIESGMRASRADDLQTLKRNRSEVDRSATRPLRQREWTGPADAQKTETVSAGEAV
;
A
#
# COMPACT_ATOMS: atom_id res chain seq x y z
N MET A 1 -13.71 25.63 21.10
CA MET A 1 -13.89 25.09 19.74
C MET A 1 -12.62 24.34 19.39
N ALA A 2 -12.74 23.09 18.92
CA ALA A 2 -11.57 22.35 18.44
C ALA A 2 -10.92 23.09 17.26
N PRO A 3 -9.58 23.11 17.15
CA PRO A 3 -8.92 23.71 16.01
C PRO A 3 -9.32 22.99 14.71
N PRO A 4 -9.35 23.68 13.55
CA PRO A 4 -9.60 23.03 12.27
C PRO A 4 -8.51 21.99 11.99
N LEU A 5 -8.88 20.90 11.30
CA LEU A 5 -7.93 19.85 10.94
C LEU A 5 -6.98 20.35 9.85
N ASP A 6 -5.70 20.45 10.19
CA ASP A 6 -4.65 20.67 9.21
C ASP A 6 -4.34 19.37 8.44
N GLN A 7 -3.66 19.50 7.30
CA GLN A 7 -3.35 18.38 6.40
C GLN A 7 -2.49 17.29 7.08
N HIS A 8 -1.56 17.68 7.95
CA HIS A 8 -0.70 16.73 8.66
C HIS A 8 -1.51 15.94 9.70
N THR A 9 -2.43 16.59 10.41
CA THR A 9 -3.39 15.93 11.32
C THR A 9 -4.25 14.91 10.56
N VAL A 10 -4.79 15.28 9.40
CA VAL A 10 -5.57 14.35 8.56
C VAL A 10 -4.72 13.14 8.14
N GLN A 11 -3.48 13.36 7.69
CA GLN A 11 -2.57 12.28 7.30
C GLN A 11 -2.25 11.33 8.47
N ARG A 12 -2.06 11.87 9.68
CA ARG A 12 -1.82 11.05 10.88
C ARG A 12 -3.05 10.25 11.29
N LEU A 13 -4.25 10.83 11.21
CA LEU A 13 -5.51 10.10 11.45
C LEU A 13 -5.74 9.01 10.41
N ALA A 14 -5.41 9.27 9.14
CA ALA A 14 -5.44 8.25 8.09
C ALA A 14 -4.48 7.09 8.40
N TYR A 15 -3.28 7.38 8.90
CA TYR A 15 -2.32 6.35 9.33
C TYR A 15 -2.81 5.56 10.55
N VAL A 16 -3.44 6.22 11.53
CA VAL A 16 -4.10 5.53 12.67
C VAL A 16 -5.17 4.57 12.18
N ARG A 17 -6.03 5.01 11.25
CA ARG A 17 -7.09 4.18 10.66
C ARG A 17 -6.48 2.98 9.92
N PHE A 18 -5.37 3.19 9.22
CA PHE A 18 -4.62 2.12 8.55
C PHE A 18 -4.12 1.06 9.54
N LEU A 19 -3.43 1.46 10.61
CA LEU A 19 -2.92 0.54 11.63
C LEU A 19 -4.05 -0.23 12.33
N PHE A 20 -5.18 0.43 12.60
CA PHE A 20 -6.34 -0.21 13.17
C PHE A 20 -6.89 -1.30 12.25
N ARG A 21 -7.06 -1.01 10.95
CA ARG A 21 -7.52 -1.99 9.95
C ARG A 21 -6.52 -3.13 9.77
N GLU A 22 -5.22 -2.85 9.83
CA GLU A 22 -4.19 -3.89 9.83
C GLU A 22 -4.37 -4.83 11.05
N GLY A 23 -4.66 -4.30 12.23
CA GLY A 23 -4.98 -5.08 13.42
C GLY A 23 -6.23 -5.95 13.26
N VAL A 24 -7.28 -5.43 12.64
CA VAL A 24 -8.50 -6.19 12.33
C VAL A 24 -8.19 -7.35 11.40
N GLU A 25 -7.41 -7.14 10.35
CA GLU A 25 -7.06 -8.23 9.42
C GLU A 25 -6.11 -9.26 10.03
N GLN A 26 -5.19 -8.82 10.87
CA GLN A 26 -4.34 -9.73 11.65
C GLN A 26 -5.19 -10.57 12.61
N SER A 27 -6.21 -10.00 13.28
CA SER A 27 -7.03 -10.75 14.24
C SER A 27 -7.80 -11.91 13.59
N LYS A 28 -8.04 -11.86 12.28
CA LYS A 28 -8.72 -12.92 11.50
C LYS A 28 -7.78 -14.07 11.10
N GLN A 29 -6.47 -13.93 11.32
CA GLN A 29 -5.50 -14.96 10.98
C GLN A 29 -5.56 -16.15 11.96
N PRO A 30 -5.10 -17.35 11.57
CA PRO A 30 -5.01 -18.47 12.49
C PRO A 30 -3.97 -18.22 13.60
N PRO A 31 -4.15 -18.76 14.82
CA PRO A 31 -3.11 -18.74 15.83
C PRO A 31 -1.80 -19.40 15.35
N PRO A 32 -0.62 -18.88 15.71
CA PRO A 32 -0.39 -17.70 16.56
C PRO A 32 -0.34 -16.36 15.79
N LEU A 33 -0.56 -16.35 14.46
CA LEU A 33 -0.40 -15.14 13.63
C LEU A 33 -1.34 -14.00 14.06
N CYS A 34 -2.54 -14.34 14.55
CA CYS A 34 -3.49 -13.35 15.08
C CYS A 34 -2.97 -12.53 16.26
N SER A 35 -1.98 -13.03 16.98
CA SER A 35 -1.41 -12.32 18.13
C SER A 35 -0.78 -10.99 17.75
N ARG A 36 -0.36 -10.83 16.48
CA ARG A 36 0.19 -9.57 15.97
C ARG A 36 -0.82 -8.42 16.05
N ALA A 37 -2.13 -8.73 15.98
CA ALA A 37 -3.20 -7.75 16.09
C ALA A 37 -3.10 -6.88 17.34
N ILE A 38 -2.69 -7.44 18.49
CA ILE A 38 -2.47 -6.69 19.73
C ILE A 38 -1.41 -5.59 19.55
N THR A 39 -0.36 -5.85 18.77
CA THR A 39 0.66 -4.83 18.48
C THR A 39 0.08 -3.73 17.62
N SER A 40 -0.61 -4.08 16.54
CA SER A 40 -1.20 -3.09 15.61
C SER A 40 -2.28 -2.24 16.27
N PHE A 41 -3.12 -2.84 17.12
CA PHE A 41 -4.11 -2.10 17.93
C PHE A 41 -3.43 -1.14 18.92
N HIS A 42 -2.37 -1.58 19.59
CA HIS A 42 -1.60 -0.73 20.50
C HIS A 42 -0.93 0.43 19.76
N ASP A 43 -0.25 0.15 18.65
CA ASP A 43 0.43 1.15 17.81
C ASP A 43 -0.58 2.16 17.23
N ALA A 44 -1.78 1.72 16.83
CA ALA A 44 -2.86 2.60 16.38
C ALA A 44 -3.29 3.58 17.48
N VAL A 45 -3.52 3.09 18.71
CA VAL A 45 -3.90 3.95 19.84
C VAL A 45 -2.76 4.89 20.23
N GLU A 46 -1.51 4.43 20.25
CA GLU A 46 -0.37 5.27 20.62
C GLU A 46 -0.16 6.41 19.59
N ASN A 47 -0.24 6.10 18.29
CA ASN A 47 -0.20 7.12 17.24
C ASN A 47 -1.36 8.11 17.34
N TYR A 48 -2.55 7.63 17.71
CA TYR A 48 -3.73 8.46 17.91
C TYR A 48 -3.58 9.41 19.10
N LEU A 49 -3.10 8.92 20.24
CA LEU A 49 -2.83 9.75 21.43
C LEU A 49 -1.79 10.83 21.13
N GLY A 50 -0.72 10.49 20.40
CA GLY A 50 0.25 11.48 19.93
C GLY A 50 -0.34 12.48 18.93
N THR A 51 -1.40 12.12 18.20
CA THR A 51 -2.12 13.04 17.29
C THR A 51 -3.01 13.99 18.09
N ILE A 52 -3.69 13.50 19.14
CA ILE A 52 -4.46 14.33 20.07
C ILE A 52 -3.58 15.40 20.72
N VAL A 53 -2.43 14.99 21.27
CA VAL A 53 -1.49 15.90 21.94
C VAL A 53 -1.08 17.05 21.02
N GLN A 54 -0.72 16.74 19.77
CA GLN A 54 -0.34 17.77 18.80
C GLN A 54 -1.52 18.65 18.41
N HIS A 55 -2.69 18.06 18.13
CA HIS A 55 -3.89 18.79 17.73
C HIS A 55 -4.37 19.77 18.81
N LEU A 56 -4.26 19.38 20.08
CA LEU A 56 -4.58 20.22 21.23
C LEU A 56 -3.44 21.16 21.65
N ASN A 57 -2.32 21.18 20.91
CA ASN A 57 -1.12 21.97 21.21
C ASN A 57 -0.60 21.79 22.64
N ILE A 58 -0.67 20.55 23.16
CA ILE A 58 -0.16 20.22 24.49
C ILE A 58 1.37 20.10 24.41
N ASP A 59 2.07 20.87 25.25
CA ASP A 59 3.53 20.86 25.29
C ASP A 59 4.06 19.54 25.91
N VAL A 60 5.02 18.92 25.23
CA VAL A 60 5.59 17.63 25.62
C VAL A 60 7.11 17.73 25.63
N ASN A 61 7.65 17.93 26.83
CA ASN A 61 9.10 17.96 27.06
C ASN A 61 9.77 16.59 26.90
N LYS A 62 9.04 15.49 27.13
CA LYS A 62 9.51 14.11 26.96
C LYS A 62 8.35 13.22 26.54
N ALA A 63 8.59 12.32 25.60
CA ALA A 63 7.60 11.34 25.18
C ALA A 63 7.05 10.57 26.40
N PRO A 64 5.73 10.64 26.67
CA PRO A 64 5.13 9.94 27.79
C PRO A 64 5.08 8.44 27.51
N GLU A 65 5.09 7.64 28.57
CA GLU A 65 4.69 6.24 28.45
C GLU A 65 3.22 6.13 28.02
N PHE A 66 2.82 5.01 27.43
CA PHE A 66 1.48 4.82 26.86
C PHE A 66 0.32 5.24 27.78
N ILE A 67 0.35 4.85 29.06
CA ILE A 67 -0.70 5.24 30.03
C ILE A 67 -0.52 6.68 30.54
N GLY A 68 0.68 7.23 30.42
CA GLY A 68 0.99 8.63 30.76
C GLY A 68 0.19 9.64 29.93
N TYR A 69 -0.19 9.29 28.69
CA TYR A 69 -1.02 10.15 27.85
C TYR A 69 -2.36 10.54 28.51
N TRP A 70 -2.98 9.68 29.34
CA TRP A 70 -4.23 10.03 30.03
C TRP A 70 -4.03 11.16 31.04
N ALA A 71 -2.89 11.20 31.74
CA ALA A 71 -2.61 12.28 32.68
C ALA A 71 -2.26 13.57 31.94
N LEU A 72 -1.50 13.45 30.85
CA LEU A 72 -1.09 14.56 30.01
C LEU A 72 -2.28 15.25 29.32
N ILE A 73 -3.17 14.48 28.69
CA ILE A 73 -4.30 15.01 27.91
C ILE A 73 -5.43 15.52 28.81
N LYS A 74 -5.52 15.05 30.07
CA LYS A 74 -6.57 15.45 31.03
C LYS A 74 -6.65 16.96 31.28
N THR A 75 -5.58 17.72 31.02
CA THR A 75 -5.60 19.19 31.13
C THR A 75 -6.59 19.83 30.16
N GLU A 76 -6.74 19.27 28.96
CA GLU A 76 -7.60 19.78 27.89
C GLU A 76 -8.84 18.90 27.67
N PHE A 77 -8.71 17.58 27.84
CA PHE A 77 -9.77 16.61 27.57
C PHE A 77 -9.65 15.35 28.43
N GLU A 78 -10.71 14.97 29.13
CA GLU A 78 -10.72 13.74 29.92
C GLU A 78 -10.94 12.50 29.02
N LEU A 79 -9.85 11.81 28.71
CA LEU A 79 -9.90 10.58 27.92
C LEU A 79 -10.60 9.43 28.69
N PRO A 80 -11.56 8.73 28.06
CA PRO A 80 -12.24 7.60 28.68
C PRO A 80 -11.35 6.33 28.67
N LYS A 81 -11.85 5.25 29.28
CA LYS A 81 -11.34 3.86 29.12
C LYS A 81 -9.88 3.59 29.48
N LYS A 82 -9.29 4.39 30.38
CA LYS A 82 -7.90 4.23 30.83
C LYS A 82 -7.54 2.79 31.22
N ASP A 83 -8.40 2.12 31.99
CA ASP A 83 -8.11 0.76 32.47
C ASP A 83 -8.24 -0.31 31.38
N LEU A 84 -9.11 -0.12 30.39
CA LEU A 84 -9.18 -1.02 29.24
C LEU A 84 -7.93 -0.86 28.35
N MET A 85 -7.45 0.37 28.16
CA MET A 85 -6.21 0.65 27.43
C MET A 85 -4.97 0.15 28.18
N ARG A 86 -5.01 0.12 29.52
CA ARG A 86 -4.00 -0.57 30.32
C ARG A 86 -3.93 -2.06 30.01
N ARG A 87 -5.08 -2.74 29.91
CA ARG A 87 -5.12 -4.16 29.54
C ARG A 87 -4.55 -4.43 28.15
N LEU A 88 -4.83 -3.55 27.18
CA LEU A 88 -4.22 -3.63 25.84
C LEU A 88 -2.69 -3.51 25.93
N ASN A 89 -2.19 -2.53 26.69
CA ASN A 89 -0.76 -2.34 26.91
C ASN A 89 -0.12 -3.55 27.61
N ASP A 90 -0.76 -4.09 28.63
CA ASP A 90 -0.26 -5.26 29.37
C ASP A 90 -0.21 -6.50 28.47
N ALA A 91 -1.22 -6.73 27.64
CA ALA A 91 -1.22 -7.81 26.65
C ALA A 91 -0.09 -7.64 25.62
N ARG A 92 0.15 -6.41 25.15
CA ARG A 92 1.25 -6.09 24.23
C ARG A 92 2.61 -6.33 24.89
N VAL A 93 2.78 -5.93 26.15
CA VAL A 93 4.01 -6.16 26.93
C VAL A 93 4.25 -7.66 27.13
N ALA A 94 3.22 -8.42 27.50
CA ALA A 94 3.31 -9.87 27.67
C ALA A 94 3.70 -10.59 26.38
N LEU A 95 3.12 -10.19 25.24
CA LEU A 95 3.49 -10.73 23.94
C LEU A 95 4.95 -10.42 23.59
N LYS A 96 5.36 -9.15 23.72
CA LYS A 96 6.69 -8.68 23.28
C LYS A 96 7.83 -9.15 24.18
N HIS A 97 7.65 -9.11 25.49
CA HIS A 97 8.73 -9.31 26.45
C HIS A 97 8.71 -10.71 27.08
N ASN A 98 7.52 -11.30 27.21
CA ASN A 98 7.36 -12.60 27.87
C ASN A 98 7.04 -13.73 26.87
N GLY A 99 6.89 -13.42 25.58
CA GLY A 99 6.51 -14.39 24.55
C GLY A 99 5.13 -15.02 24.76
N THR A 100 4.26 -14.37 25.55
CA THR A 100 2.94 -14.90 25.90
C THR A 100 1.91 -14.52 24.84
N PHE A 101 1.39 -15.51 24.12
CA PHE A 101 0.37 -15.27 23.10
C PHE A 101 -0.99 -14.96 23.74
N PRO A 102 -1.68 -13.88 23.32
CA PRO A 102 -3.05 -13.60 23.74
C PRO A 102 -4.02 -14.67 23.20
N SER A 103 -5.08 -14.93 23.96
CA SER A 103 -6.20 -15.75 23.47
C SER A 103 -7.04 -15.00 22.43
N GLU A 104 -7.80 -15.72 21.61
CA GLU A 104 -8.74 -15.13 20.64
C GLU A 104 -9.72 -14.17 21.32
N HIS A 105 -10.20 -14.51 22.53
CA HIS A 105 -11.07 -13.63 23.30
C HIS A 105 -10.37 -12.32 23.71
N GLN A 106 -9.09 -12.37 24.09
CA GLN A 106 -8.33 -11.16 24.42
C GLN A 106 -8.11 -10.28 23.18
N ILE A 107 -7.89 -10.89 22.01
CA ILE A 107 -7.74 -10.17 20.74
C ILE A 107 -9.06 -9.48 20.36
N GLU A 108 -10.18 -10.19 20.41
CA GLU A 108 -11.49 -9.60 20.10
C GLU A 108 -11.87 -8.51 21.11
N GLN A 109 -11.56 -8.69 22.40
CA GLN A 109 -11.77 -7.65 23.40
C GLN A 109 -10.93 -6.40 23.12
N ALA A 110 -9.67 -6.57 22.69
CA ALA A 110 -8.81 -5.46 22.28
C ALA A 110 -9.39 -4.73 21.07
N HIS A 111 -9.80 -5.48 20.04
CA HIS A 111 -10.46 -4.94 18.84
C HIS A 111 -11.65 -4.03 19.22
N ARG A 112 -12.63 -4.57 19.96
CA ARG A 112 -13.82 -3.81 20.40
C ARG A 112 -13.48 -2.60 21.26
N THR A 113 -12.50 -2.75 22.14
CA THR A 113 -12.06 -1.66 23.03
C THR A 113 -11.51 -0.49 22.21
N VAL A 114 -10.66 -0.78 21.22
CA VAL A 114 -10.02 0.23 20.37
C VAL A 114 -11.04 0.86 19.42
N GLU A 115 -11.89 0.06 18.79
CA GLU A 115 -13.00 0.51 17.94
C GLU A 115 -13.88 1.53 18.67
N ASP A 116 -14.45 1.12 19.81
CA ASP A 116 -15.34 1.98 20.59
C ASP A 116 -14.57 3.19 21.18
N PHE A 117 -13.25 3.11 21.39
CA PHE A 117 -12.46 4.27 21.82
C PHE A 117 -12.36 5.31 20.71
N PHE A 118 -12.05 4.89 19.49
CA PHE A 118 -11.99 5.81 18.34
C PHE A 118 -13.35 6.42 18.01
N ILE A 119 -14.43 5.62 18.02
CA ILE A 119 -15.80 6.11 17.80
C ILE A 119 -16.18 7.16 18.87
N THR A 120 -15.82 6.93 20.13
CA THR A 120 -16.19 7.82 21.22
C THR A 120 -15.37 9.12 21.26
N VAL A 121 -14.06 9.03 20.97
CA VAL A 121 -13.11 10.15 21.19
C VAL A 121 -12.96 11.03 19.96
N THR A 122 -12.97 10.46 18.75
CA THR A 122 -12.63 11.21 17.52
C THR A 122 -13.57 12.39 17.28
N PRO A 123 -14.91 12.22 17.36
CA PRO A 123 -15.83 13.34 17.14
C PRO A 123 -15.67 14.44 18.20
N LYS A 124 -15.30 14.06 19.44
CA LYS A 124 -15.16 15.01 20.56
C LYS A 124 -13.89 15.85 20.47
N VAL A 125 -12.80 15.24 20.00
CA VAL A 125 -11.49 15.92 19.90
C VAL A 125 -11.31 16.63 18.57
N PHE A 126 -11.69 15.96 17.47
CA PHE A 126 -11.39 16.41 16.10
C PHE A 126 -12.60 16.94 15.34
N GLY A 127 -13.82 16.77 15.88
CA GLY A 127 -15.06 17.22 15.23
C GLY A 127 -15.47 16.40 14.00
N VAL A 128 -14.87 15.23 13.79
CA VAL A 128 -15.13 14.33 12.66
C VAL A 128 -15.19 12.88 13.10
N ASP A 129 -15.84 12.03 12.31
CA ASP A 129 -15.80 10.59 12.51
C ASP A 129 -14.50 10.02 11.92
N LEU A 130 -13.87 9.06 12.60
CA LEU A 130 -12.63 8.45 12.10
C LEU A 130 -12.83 7.79 10.74
N ASP A 131 -14.00 7.19 10.49
CA ASP A 131 -14.31 6.55 9.22
C ASP A 131 -14.48 7.52 8.04
N SER A 132 -14.73 8.80 8.32
CA SER A 132 -14.75 9.86 7.30
C SER A 132 -13.35 10.23 6.80
N ILE A 133 -12.29 9.86 7.53
CA ILE A 133 -10.91 10.12 7.13
C ILE A 133 -10.47 9.09 6.09
N ASP A 134 -10.24 9.55 4.86
CA ASP A 134 -9.86 8.66 3.78
C ASP A 134 -8.36 8.30 3.82
N MET A 135 -8.07 6.99 3.88
CA MET A 135 -6.70 6.47 3.81
C MET A 135 -6.04 6.64 2.44
N VAL A 136 -6.81 6.98 1.39
CA VAL A 136 -6.29 7.26 0.03
C VAL A 136 -5.25 8.37 0.03
N ASP A 137 -5.34 9.31 0.97
CA ASP A 137 -4.40 10.43 1.05
C ASP A 137 -2.98 10.00 1.44
N LEU A 138 -2.80 8.80 1.99
CA LEU A 138 -1.49 8.20 2.27
C LEU A 138 -0.71 7.79 1.02
N LEU A 139 -1.38 7.65 -0.14
CA LEU A 139 -0.75 7.18 -1.36
C LEU A 139 0.07 8.27 -2.05
N THR A 140 1.06 7.89 -2.87
CA THR A 140 1.80 8.82 -3.73
C THR A 140 1.32 8.78 -5.18
N GLN A 141 0.64 7.71 -5.61
CA GLN A 141 0.28 7.49 -7.01
C GLN A 141 -1.08 8.14 -7.37
N PRO A 142 -1.12 9.21 -8.19
CA PRO A 142 -2.34 10.00 -8.40
C PRO A 142 -3.45 9.22 -9.12
N ALA A 143 -3.11 8.39 -10.11
CA ALA A 143 -4.09 7.57 -10.83
C ALA A 143 -4.77 6.54 -9.91
N VAL A 144 -4.01 5.98 -8.96
CA VAL A 144 -4.56 5.03 -7.96
C VAL A 144 -5.53 5.76 -7.04
N LYS A 145 -5.17 6.97 -6.57
CA LYS A 145 -6.08 7.80 -5.76
C LYS A 145 -7.39 8.10 -6.46
N GLN A 146 -7.33 8.43 -7.75
CA GLN A 146 -8.51 8.72 -8.55
C GLN A 146 -9.46 7.52 -8.58
N TYR A 147 -8.97 6.34 -9.00
CA TYR A 147 -9.81 5.15 -9.07
C TYR A 147 -10.37 4.71 -7.71
N LEU A 148 -9.60 4.85 -6.62
CA LEU A 148 -10.10 4.54 -5.27
C LEU A 148 -11.23 5.47 -4.84
N ARG A 149 -11.16 6.76 -5.18
CA ARG A 149 -12.23 7.73 -4.89
C ARG A 149 -13.46 7.49 -5.77
N GLU A 150 -13.27 7.19 -7.05
CA GLU A 150 -14.37 6.82 -7.95
C GLU A 150 -15.06 5.54 -7.49
N ALA A 151 -14.30 4.50 -7.11
CA ALA A 151 -14.84 3.27 -6.55
C ALA A 151 -15.66 3.52 -5.28
N GLN A 152 -15.23 4.47 -4.42
CA GLN A 152 -15.98 4.85 -3.22
C GLN A 152 -17.38 5.39 -3.58
N THR A 153 -17.50 6.20 -4.63
CA THR A 153 -18.82 6.76 -5.01
C THR A 153 -19.85 5.68 -5.37
N HIS A 154 -19.40 4.55 -5.92
CA HIS A 154 -20.25 3.39 -6.20
C HIS A 154 -20.58 2.59 -4.93
N ALA A 155 -19.60 2.42 -4.04
CA ALA A 155 -19.82 1.78 -2.75
C ALA A 155 -20.82 2.57 -1.88
N ASP A 156 -20.76 3.89 -1.90
CA ASP A 156 -21.66 4.78 -1.14
C ASP A 156 -23.14 4.61 -1.52
N VAL A 157 -23.43 4.20 -2.77
CA VAL A 157 -24.78 3.89 -3.25
C VAL A 157 -25.10 2.39 -3.23
N GLY A 158 -24.22 1.55 -2.66
CA GLY A 158 -24.39 0.11 -2.53
C GLY A 158 -24.08 -0.70 -3.79
N ASP A 159 -23.51 -0.09 -4.83
CA ASP A 159 -23.09 -0.79 -6.05
C ASP A 159 -21.68 -1.39 -5.88
N TYR A 160 -21.60 -2.41 -5.03
CA TYR A 160 -20.32 -3.08 -4.74
C TYR A 160 -19.73 -3.76 -5.97
N ALA A 161 -20.53 -4.24 -6.92
CA ALA A 161 -20.02 -4.85 -8.14
C ALA A 161 -19.20 -3.85 -8.97
N HIS A 162 -19.70 -2.61 -9.15
CA HIS A 162 -18.97 -1.57 -9.86
C HIS A 162 -17.81 -1.01 -9.01
N ALA A 163 -17.99 -0.90 -7.70
CA ALA A 163 -16.92 -0.50 -6.80
C ALA A 163 -15.73 -1.46 -6.87
N MET A 164 -15.96 -2.78 -6.88
CA MET A 164 -14.92 -3.80 -7.04
C MET A 164 -14.22 -3.74 -8.40
N ALA A 165 -14.94 -3.40 -9.47
CA ALA A 165 -14.33 -3.13 -10.78
C ALA A 165 -13.40 -1.90 -10.73
N GLY A 166 -13.81 -0.83 -10.03
CA GLY A 166 -12.96 0.33 -9.77
C GLY A 166 -11.70 -0.01 -8.96
N LEU A 167 -11.80 -0.89 -7.97
CA LEU A 167 -10.63 -1.39 -7.22
C LEU A 167 -9.68 -2.19 -8.11
N SER A 168 -10.20 -3.03 -9.01
CA SER A 168 -9.40 -3.78 -9.99
C SER A 168 -8.59 -2.82 -10.87
N LEU A 169 -9.24 -1.78 -11.41
CA LEU A 169 -8.58 -0.71 -12.17
C LEU A 169 -7.55 0.08 -11.35
N ALA A 170 -7.83 0.34 -10.07
CA ALA A 170 -6.88 1.00 -9.18
C ALA A 170 -5.60 0.17 -8.99
N PHE A 171 -5.73 -1.14 -8.80
CA PHE A 171 -4.60 -2.06 -8.68
C PHE A 171 -3.81 -2.16 -9.99
N ASP A 172 -4.49 -2.24 -11.14
CA ASP A 172 -3.84 -2.22 -12.44
C ASP A 172 -3.09 -0.91 -12.68
N ALA A 173 -3.68 0.23 -12.29
CA ALA A 173 -3.03 1.53 -12.36
C ALA A 173 -1.76 1.57 -11.49
N LEU A 174 -1.80 0.96 -10.31
CA LEU A 174 -0.64 0.84 -9.41
C LEU A 174 0.48 0.03 -10.08
N ILE A 175 0.18 -1.16 -10.58
CA ILE A 175 1.17 -2.02 -11.24
C ILE A 175 1.73 -1.33 -12.49
N ASN A 176 0.88 -0.70 -13.29
CA ASN A 176 1.31 0.04 -14.48
C ASN A 176 2.16 1.27 -14.14
N HIS A 177 1.92 1.94 -13.00
CA HIS A 177 2.72 3.08 -12.55
C HIS A 177 4.21 2.71 -12.41
N TYR A 178 4.51 1.53 -11.85
CA TYR A 178 5.90 1.09 -11.65
C TYR A 178 6.49 0.33 -12.84
N ARG A 179 5.65 -0.28 -13.69
CA ARG A 179 6.10 -0.97 -14.91
C ARG A 179 6.45 0.00 -16.05
N ARG A 180 5.83 1.18 -16.08
CA ARG A 180 6.05 2.15 -17.18
C ARG A 180 7.53 2.51 -17.29
N ASP A 181 8.03 2.40 -18.51
CA ASP A 181 9.29 2.99 -18.92
C ASP A 181 9.03 4.49 -19.09
N ASP A 182 9.87 5.33 -18.47
CA ASP A 182 9.78 6.78 -18.60
C ASP A 182 10.23 7.27 -19.98
N GLY A 183 10.43 6.36 -20.95
CA GLY A 183 10.77 6.67 -22.35
C GLY A 183 12.20 7.15 -22.53
N TRP A 184 12.96 7.20 -21.45
CA TRP A 184 14.24 7.90 -21.35
C TRP A 184 15.42 6.95 -21.15
N SER A 185 15.15 5.69 -20.77
CA SER A 185 16.13 4.63 -20.77
C SER A 185 15.63 3.48 -21.63
N THR A 186 16.32 3.15 -22.72
CA THR A 186 16.04 1.95 -23.53
C THR A 186 16.34 0.63 -22.79
N ARG A 187 16.49 0.67 -21.45
CA ARG A 187 16.78 -0.47 -20.58
C ARG A 187 16.08 -0.29 -19.23
N TRP A 188 14.89 -0.86 -19.17
CA TRP A 188 14.24 -1.45 -18.01
C TRP A 188 13.97 -0.50 -16.81
N SER A 189 12.70 -0.22 -16.52
CA SER A 189 12.30 0.03 -15.13
C SER A 189 12.78 -1.16 -14.29
N ALA A 190 13.25 -0.91 -13.06
CA ALA A 190 13.68 -1.97 -12.15
C ALA A 190 12.57 -3.01 -11.88
N PHE A 191 11.33 -2.63 -12.19
CA PHE A 191 10.11 -3.43 -12.02
C PHE A 191 9.46 -3.81 -13.36
N ASN A 192 10.18 -3.65 -14.48
CA ASN A 192 9.74 -4.11 -15.79
C ASN A 192 10.50 -5.39 -16.20
N PHE A 193 9.82 -6.53 -16.06
CA PHE A 193 10.39 -7.86 -16.31
C PHE A 193 10.26 -8.31 -17.78
N GLY A 194 10.72 -7.47 -18.71
CA GLY A 194 10.69 -7.73 -20.16
C GLY A 194 9.61 -6.95 -20.91
N GLU A 195 9.56 -7.14 -22.23
CA GLU A 195 8.56 -6.50 -23.08
C GLU A 195 7.17 -7.08 -22.82
N ARG A 196 6.14 -6.24 -22.93
CA ARG A 196 4.75 -6.71 -22.89
C ARG A 196 4.44 -7.32 -24.25
N LEU A 197 3.84 -8.51 -24.23
CA LEU A 197 3.24 -9.09 -25.41
C LEU A 197 1.98 -8.26 -25.73
N GLY A 198 2.00 -7.54 -26.84
CA GLY A 198 0.83 -6.84 -27.34
C GLY A 198 -0.10 -7.77 -28.12
N PRO A 199 -1.33 -7.33 -28.43
CA PRO A 199 -2.25 -8.10 -29.29
C PRO A 199 -1.68 -8.41 -30.69
N LEU A 200 -0.65 -7.67 -31.12
CA LEU A 200 0.06 -7.90 -32.38
C LEU A 200 1.20 -8.93 -32.26
N ASP A 201 1.69 -9.15 -31.05
CA ASP A 201 2.72 -10.15 -30.71
C ASP A 201 2.10 -11.52 -30.41
N GLU A 202 0.77 -11.57 -30.23
CA GLU A 202 0.03 -12.82 -30.12
C GLU A 202 0.26 -13.67 -31.38
N PRO A 203 0.67 -14.95 -31.22
CA PRO A 203 0.85 -15.83 -32.36
C PRO A 203 -0.46 -15.91 -33.13
N ARG A 204 -0.43 -15.69 -34.45
CA ARG A 204 -1.60 -15.90 -35.32
C ARG A 204 -1.92 -17.40 -35.45
N VAL A 205 -2.40 -17.99 -34.36
CA VAL A 205 -2.84 -19.39 -34.35
C VAL A 205 -4.20 -19.44 -35.03
N ARG A 206 -4.38 -20.38 -35.98
CA ARG A 206 -5.71 -20.64 -36.55
C ARG A 206 -6.69 -20.93 -35.40
N MET A 207 -7.88 -20.31 -35.47
CA MET A 207 -8.96 -20.33 -34.45
C MET A 207 -9.29 -21.69 -33.79
N HIS A 208 -8.86 -22.80 -34.38
CA HIS A 208 -9.13 -24.15 -33.89
C HIS A 208 -8.09 -24.72 -32.92
N ASP A 209 -6.93 -24.08 -32.73
CA ASP A 209 -5.87 -24.61 -31.87
C ASP A 209 -5.58 -23.69 -30.67
N LYS A 210 -6.59 -23.50 -29.81
CA LYS A 210 -6.48 -22.83 -28.50
C LYS A 210 -5.47 -23.50 -27.54
N ASN A 211 -4.75 -24.53 -27.98
CA ASN A 211 -3.78 -25.29 -27.20
C ASN A 211 -2.34 -25.17 -27.70
N SER A 212 -2.06 -24.22 -28.60
CA SER A 212 -0.70 -24.04 -29.12
C SER A 212 0.30 -23.78 -27.97
N ARG A 213 1.51 -24.35 -28.11
CA ARG A 213 2.60 -24.16 -27.14
C ARG A 213 2.96 -22.67 -26.95
N LEU A 214 2.80 -21.86 -28.00
CA LEU A 214 3.10 -20.43 -27.98
C LEU A 214 2.10 -19.62 -27.16
N GLN A 215 0.80 -19.96 -27.21
CA GLN A 215 -0.19 -19.32 -26.34
C GLN A 215 0.14 -19.58 -24.87
N LYS A 216 0.42 -20.85 -24.52
CA LYS A 216 0.76 -21.23 -23.14
C LYS A 216 2.03 -20.52 -22.63
N LEU A 217 3.01 -20.31 -23.51
CA LEU A 217 4.23 -19.56 -23.21
C LEU A 217 3.92 -18.06 -22.99
N SER A 218 3.02 -17.50 -23.79
CA SER A 218 2.60 -16.09 -23.67
C SER A 218 1.86 -15.87 -22.36
N ASP A 219 0.85 -16.71 -22.07
CA ASP A 219 0.08 -16.68 -20.82
C ASP A 219 0.99 -16.85 -19.59
N PHE A 220 1.96 -17.77 -19.65
CA PHE A 220 2.94 -17.95 -18.59
C PHE A 220 3.82 -16.72 -18.40
N THR A 221 4.28 -16.12 -19.51
CA THR A 221 5.16 -14.95 -19.47
C THR A 221 4.44 -13.76 -18.83
N GLU A 222 3.19 -13.49 -19.24
CA GLU A 222 2.37 -12.42 -18.67
C GLU A 222 2.14 -12.63 -17.16
N LEU A 223 1.74 -13.85 -16.77
CA LEU A 223 1.53 -14.20 -15.38
C LEU A 223 2.81 -14.10 -14.54
N ALA A 224 3.94 -14.56 -15.08
CA ALA A 224 5.23 -14.48 -14.42
C ALA A 224 5.69 -13.03 -14.24
N GLN A 225 5.56 -12.20 -15.28
CA GLN A 225 5.90 -10.78 -15.23
C GLN A 225 5.07 -10.03 -14.19
N GLU A 226 3.75 -10.25 -14.18
CA GLU A 226 2.86 -9.64 -13.18
C GLU A 226 3.23 -10.09 -11.77
N THR A 227 3.41 -11.41 -11.57
CA THR A 227 3.76 -11.98 -10.26
C THR A 227 5.10 -11.47 -9.74
N LEU A 228 6.13 -11.42 -10.59
CA LEU A 228 7.42 -10.85 -10.24
C LEU A 228 7.31 -9.36 -9.88
N THR A 229 6.49 -8.60 -10.62
CA THR A 229 6.22 -7.20 -10.30
C THR A 229 5.60 -7.05 -8.92
N VAL A 230 4.51 -7.78 -8.65
CA VAL A 230 3.81 -7.78 -7.35
C VAL A 230 4.78 -8.08 -6.20
N ILE A 231 5.55 -9.18 -6.32
CA ILE A 231 6.49 -9.60 -5.27
C ILE A 231 7.62 -8.58 -5.11
N SER A 232 8.17 -8.06 -6.21
CA SER A 232 9.28 -7.08 -6.19
C SER A 232 8.89 -5.73 -5.56
N LEU A 233 7.60 -5.36 -5.63
CA LEU A 233 7.04 -4.19 -4.95
C LEU A 233 6.72 -4.47 -3.47
N GLY A 234 6.98 -5.69 -2.98
CA GLY A 234 6.70 -6.10 -1.60
C GLY A 234 5.22 -6.35 -1.32
N ILE A 235 4.40 -6.49 -2.35
CA ILE A 235 2.97 -6.77 -2.21
C ILE A 235 2.79 -8.24 -1.81
N ASP A 236 1.94 -8.50 -0.83
CA ASP A 236 1.62 -9.85 -0.38
C ASP A 236 0.86 -10.61 -1.47
N TYR A 237 1.47 -11.68 -1.99
CA TYR A 237 0.89 -12.45 -3.07
C TYR A 237 -0.35 -13.26 -2.66
N ALA A 238 -0.44 -13.71 -1.41
CA ALA A 238 -1.62 -14.42 -0.92
C ALA A 238 -2.83 -13.47 -0.87
N ASN A 239 -2.62 -12.24 -0.39
CA ASN A 239 -3.65 -11.21 -0.44
C ASN A 239 -3.97 -10.79 -1.88
N LYS A 240 -2.96 -10.68 -2.77
CA LYS A 240 -3.21 -10.45 -4.20
C LYS A 240 -4.08 -11.55 -4.82
N ALA A 241 -3.85 -12.81 -4.47
CA ALA A 241 -4.66 -13.92 -4.95
C ALA A 241 -6.11 -13.82 -4.46
N ARG A 242 -6.32 -13.50 -3.17
CA ARG A 242 -7.66 -13.22 -2.62
C ARG A 242 -8.34 -12.04 -3.33
N PHE A 243 -7.61 -10.96 -3.59
CA PHE A 243 -8.11 -9.81 -4.31
C PHE A 243 -8.60 -10.17 -5.71
N ARG A 244 -7.85 -10.99 -6.45
CA ARG A 244 -8.26 -11.49 -7.77
C ARG A 244 -9.51 -12.37 -7.73
N ILE A 245 -9.75 -13.08 -6.63
CA ILE A 245 -10.97 -13.89 -6.46
C ILE A 245 -12.19 -12.98 -6.24
N LEU A 246 -12.03 -11.88 -5.50
CA LEU A 246 -13.12 -10.99 -5.13
C LEU A 246 -13.46 -9.95 -6.21
N THR A 247 -12.47 -9.55 -7.02
CA THR A 247 -12.63 -8.50 -8.04
C THR A 247 -12.86 -9.09 -9.43
N PRO A 248 -13.60 -8.37 -10.31
CA PRO A 248 -13.74 -8.80 -11.69
C PRO A 248 -12.51 -8.44 -12.53
N ASP A 249 -12.30 -9.21 -13.60
CA ASP A 249 -11.41 -8.82 -14.69
C ASP A 249 -12.09 -7.69 -15.49
N VAL A 250 -11.40 -6.54 -15.61
CA VAL A 250 -11.90 -5.37 -16.35
C VAL A 250 -11.16 -5.25 -17.67
N ASN A 251 -11.89 -5.34 -18.77
CA ASN A 251 -11.32 -5.29 -20.12
C ASN A 251 -11.49 -3.90 -20.75
N ALA A 252 -10.39 -3.35 -21.27
CA ALA A 252 -10.41 -2.12 -22.07
C ALA A 252 -10.57 -2.47 -23.56
N TYR A 253 -11.45 -1.75 -24.25
CA TYR A 253 -11.73 -1.93 -25.68
C TYR A 253 -11.18 -0.76 -26.49
N GLY A 254 -10.86 -1.01 -27.78
CA GLY A 254 -10.28 -0.01 -28.69
C GLY A 254 -11.15 1.24 -28.94
N ASN A 255 -12.42 1.23 -28.52
CA ASN A 255 -13.31 2.39 -28.53
C ASN A 255 -13.22 3.24 -27.24
N GLY A 256 -12.27 2.93 -26.35
CA GLY A 256 -12.09 3.60 -25.05
C GLY A 256 -13.04 3.13 -23.95
N SER A 257 -13.98 2.23 -24.22
CA SER A 257 -14.88 1.70 -23.18
C SER A 257 -14.18 0.62 -22.34
N THR A 258 -14.44 0.62 -21.04
CA THR A 258 -14.08 -0.45 -20.12
C THR A 258 -15.33 -1.28 -19.81
N ARG A 259 -15.20 -2.61 -19.79
CA ARG A 259 -16.31 -3.51 -19.46
C ARG A 259 -15.85 -4.67 -18.59
N TYR A 260 -16.74 -5.11 -17.73
CA TYR A 260 -16.57 -6.29 -16.89
C TYR A 260 -17.87 -7.09 -16.86
N THR A 261 -17.78 -8.36 -16.51
CA THR A 261 -18.94 -9.25 -16.39
C THR A 261 -19.36 -9.36 -14.93
N VAL A 262 -20.63 -9.11 -14.64
CA VAL A 262 -21.18 -9.35 -13.30
C VAL A 262 -21.52 -10.83 -13.14
N THR A 263 -20.67 -11.56 -12.42
CA THR A 263 -20.95 -12.95 -12.04
C THR A 263 -21.86 -12.99 -10.81
N LYS A 264 -22.41 -14.16 -10.49
CA LYS A 264 -23.22 -14.35 -9.28
C LYS A 264 -22.42 -14.02 -8.00
N SER A 265 -21.17 -14.49 -7.93
CA SER A 265 -20.30 -14.21 -6.79
C SER A 265 -20.01 -12.71 -6.63
N LEU A 266 -19.82 -11.98 -7.74
CA LEU A 266 -19.62 -10.54 -7.70
C LEU A 266 -20.90 -9.80 -7.25
N ALA A 267 -22.08 -10.25 -7.69
CA ALA A 267 -23.35 -9.68 -7.27
C ALA A 267 -23.65 -9.89 -5.77
N GLU A 268 -23.04 -10.91 -5.15
CA GLU A 268 -23.16 -11.22 -3.72
C GLU A 268 -22.05 -10.57 -2.86
N THR A 269 -21.23 -9.69 -3.43
CA THR A 269 -20.15 -9.00 -2.71
C THR A 269 -20.70 -8.21 -1.53
N THR A 270 -20.08 -8.38 -0.36
CA THR A 270 -20.47 -7.70 0.87
C THR A 270 -19.72 -6.39 1.08
N PRO A 271 -20.21 -5.49 1.96
CA PRO A 271 -19.44 -4.31 2.37
C PRO A 271 -18.07 -4.68 2.95
N ASP A 272 -17.98 -5.78 3.69
CA ASP A 272 -16.73 -6.27 4.28
C ASP A 272 -15.72 -6.72 3.21
N ASP A 273 -16.19 -7.33 2.13
CA ASP A 273 -15.33 -7.71 1.00
C ASP A 273 -14.77 -6.48 0.28
N TYR A 274 -15.61 -5.46 0.09
CA TYR A 274 -15.18 -4.17 -0.48
C TYR A 274 -14.17 -3.47 0.41
N ASP A 275 -14.46 -3.33 1.71
CA ASP A 275 -13.57 -2.71 2.70
C ASP A 275 -12.21 -3.39 2.73
N TRP A 276 -12.20 -4.73 2.72
CA TRP A 276 -10.99 -5.52 2.65
C TRP A 276 -10.20 -5.26 1.35
N ALA A 277 -10.88 -5.33 0.19
CA ALA A 277 -10.23 -5.14 -1.11
C ALA A 277 -9.68 -3.73 -1.27
N ARG A 278 -10.41 -2.71 -0.80
CA ARG A 278 -9.97 -1.31 -0.80
C ARG A 278 -8.74 -1.13 0.08
N HIS A 279 -8.75 -1.70 1.28
CA HIS A 279 -7.59 -1.68 2.18
C HIS A 279 -6.37 -2.35 1.55
N PHE A 280 -6.55 -3.50 0.89
CA PHE A 280 -5.47 -4.18 0.17
C PHE A 280 -4.82 -3.32 -0.91
N VAL A 281 -5.61 -2.58 -1.71
CA VAL A 281 -5.05 -1.68 -2.74
C VAL A 281 -4.27 -0.53 -2.11
N ILE A 282 -4.77 0.05 -1.01
CA ILE A 282 -4.09 1.12 -0.27
C ILE A 282 -2.78 0.62 0.34
N GLU A 283 -2.82 -0.52 1.01
CA GLU A 283 -1.63 -1.17 1.56
C GLU A 283 -0.59 -1.44 0.46
N SER A 284 -1.04 -1.98 -0.67
CA SER A 284 -0.18 -2.26 -1.83
C SER A 284 0.48 -0.98 -2.35
N GLY A 285 -0.27 0.12 -2.46
CA GLY A 285 0.26 1.41 -2.90
C GLY A 285 1.32 2.00 -1.96
N MET A 286 1.11 1.87 -0.65
CA MET A 286 2.10 2.29 0.36
C MET A 286 3.34 1.41 0.38
N ARG A 287 3.22 0.09 0.19
CA ARG A 287 4.38 -0.78 0.09
C ARG A 287 5.19 -0.49 -1.17
N ALA A 288 4.48 -0.30 -2.28
CA ALA A 288 5.09 -0.02 -3.57
C ALA A 288 5.80 1.35 -3.60
N SER A 289 5.40 2.33 -2.79
CA SER A 289 6.07 3.66 -2.73
C SER A 289 7.55 3.59 -2.33
N ARG A 290 8.03 2.47 -1.76
CA ARG A 290 9.47 2.23 -1.59
C ARG A 290 10.24 2.22 -2.91
N ALA A 291 9.57 1.94 -4.02
CA ALA A 291 10.14 2.01 -5.36
C ALA A 291 10.31 3.45 -5.88
N ASP A 292 9.63 4.44 -5.28
CA ASP A 292 9.71 5.86 -5.68
C ASP A 292 11.15 6.38 -5.53
N ASP A 293 11.85 5.97 -4.47
CA ASP A 293 13.25 6.33 -4.22
C ASP A 293 14.18 5.79 -5.32
N LEU A 294 13.93 4.57 -5.81
CA LEU A 294 14.72 3.95 -6.87
C LEU A 294 14.49 4.65 -8.22
N GLN A 295 13.24 5.01 -8.52
CA GLN A 295 12.93 5.80 -9.71
C GLN A 295 13.58 7.18 -9.66
N THR A 296 13.52 7.84 -8.50
CA THR A 296 14.17 9.14 -8.27
C THR A 296 15.69 9.05 -8.43
N LEU A 297 16.32 8.02 -7.84
CA LEU A 297 17.75 7.78 -7.98
C LEU A 297 18.16 7.57 -9.44
N LYS A 298 17.41 6.75 -10.18
CA LYS A 298 17.64 6.48 -11.61
C LYS A 298 17.51 7.75 -12.44
N ARG A 299 16.45 8.54 -12.21
CA ARG A 299 16.20 9.81 -12.90
C ARG A 299 17.32 10.81 -12.66
N ASN A 300 17.69 11.04 -11.40
CA ASN A 300 18.75 11.98 -11.04
C ASN A 300 20.09 11.61 -11.68
N ARG A 301 20.47 10.32 -11.67
CA ARG A 301 21.70 9.85 -12.34
C ARG A 301 21.63 10.04 -13.86
N SER A 302 20.49 9.71 -14.47
CA SER A 302 20.29 9.88 -15.91
C SER A 302 20.34 11.36 -16.34
N GLU A 303 19.82 12.28 -15.52
CA GLU A 303 19.89 13.72 -15.77
C GLU A 303 21.32 14.26 -15.66
N VAL A 304 22.12 13.77 -14.71
CA VAL A 304 23.56 14.09 -14.61
C VAL A 304 24.30 13.61 -15.86
N ASP A 305 24.08 12.37 -16.29
CA ASP A 305 24.74 11.83 -17.49
C ASP A 305 24.35 12.58 -18.77
N ARG A 306 23.10 13.07 -18.86
CA ARG A 306 22.61 13.87 -20.00
C ARG A 306 23.13 15.30 -20.04
N SER A 307 23.27 15.92 -18.88
CA SER A 307 23.77 17.30 -18.76
C SER A 307 25.29 17.40 -18.92
N ALA A 308 25.99 16.26 -19.04
CA ALA A 308 27.42 16.21 -19.31
C ALA A 308 27.74 16.83 -20.69
N THR A 309 28.36 18.01 -20.67
CA THR A 309 28.82 18.75 -21.86
C THR A 309 30.14 18.23 -22.43
N ARG A 310 30.84 17.34 -21.70
CA ARG A 310 32.08 16.69 -22.14
C ARG A 310 31.82 15.23 -22.48
N PRO A 311 32.54 14.64 -23.45
CA PRO A 311 32.42 13.22 -23.76
C PRO A 311 32.66 12.37 -22.50
N LEU A 312 31.80 11.38 -22.30
CA LEU A 312 31.88 10.46 -21.16
C LEU A 312 33.24 9.75 -21.18
N ARG A 313 33.97 9.81 -20.06
CA ARG A 313 35.29 9.18 -19.95
C ARG A 313 35.12 7.67 -19.78
N GLN A 314 35.49 6.91 -20.81
CA GLN A 314 35.60 5.46 -20.70
C GLN A 314 36.85 5.10 -19.86
N ARG A 315 36.69 4.13 -18.96
CA ARG A 315 37.79 3.54 -18.19
C ARG A 315 37.60 2.03 -18.18
N GLU A 316 38.69 1.30 -18.32
CA GLU A 316 38.69 -0.14 -18.10
C GLU A 316 38.78 -0.44 -16.60
N TRP A 317 38.01 -1.40 -16.13
CA TRP A 317 38.18 -1.95 -14.79
C TRP A 317 39.49 -2.75 -14.79
N THR A 318 40.49 -2.31 -14.04
CA THR A 318 41.82 -2.96 -14.00
C THR A 318 42.00 -3.97 -12.86
N GLY A 319 41.01 -4.12 -11.97
CA GLY A 319 41.08 -5.00 -10.81
C GLY A 319 41.18 -4.19 -9.52
N PRO A 320 41.71 -4.77 -8.42
CA PRO A 320 42.17 -4.00 -7.27
C PRO A 320 43.14 -2.90 -7.73
N ALA A 321 43.20 -1.80 -6.97
CA ALA A 321 43.96 -0.59 -7.36
C ALA A 321 45.44 -0.85 -7.71
N ASP A 322 46.01 -1.99 -7.29
CA ASP A 322 47.42 -2.36 -7.46
C ASP A 322 47.72 -3.23 -8.69
N ALA A 323 46.72 -3.60 -9.50
CA ALA A 323 46.95 -4.32 -10.75
C ALA A 323 47.43 -3.35 -11.85
N GLN A 324 48.66 -3.55 -12.33
CA GLN A 324 49.38 -2.65 -13.25
C GLN A 324 48.58 -2.30 -14.53
N LYS A 325 48.67 -1.03 -14.93
CA LYS A 325 47.94 -0.41 -16.04
C LYS A 325 48.47 -0.82 -17.41
N THR A 326 47.56 -1.06 -18.35
CA THR A 326 47.76 -0.78 -19.78
C THR A 326 46.67 0.20 -20.21
N GLU A 327 46.97 1.51 -20.17
CA GLU A 327 46.07 2.53 -20.72
C GLU A 327 46.16 2.46 -22.25
N THR A 328 45.09 2.03 -22.93
CA THR A 328 44.93 2.21 -24.38
C THR A 328 44.01 3.40 -24.65
N VAL A 329 44.51 4.36 -25.43
CA VAL A 329 43.71 5.50 -25.91
C VAL A 329 43.09 5.07 -27.24
N SER A 330 41.79 4.81 -27.25
CA SER A 330 41.04 4.64 -28.51
C SER A 330 40.56 6.00 -28.99
N ALA A 331 41.03 6.42 -30.17
CA ALA A 331 40.48 7.55 -30.90
C ALA A 331 39.21 7.08 -31.62
N GLY A 332 38.05 7.35 -31.03
CA GLY A 332 36.75 7.18 -31.71
C GLY A 332 36.46 8.38 -32.59
N GLU A 333 36.64 8.23 -33.90
CA GLU A 333 36.07 9.14 -34.90
C GLU A 333 34.54 9.08 -34.83
N ALA A 334 33.91 10.26 -34.91
CA ALA A 334 32.47 10.41 -35.00
C ALA A 334 31.98 10.13 -36.43
N VAL A 335 30.98 9.25 -36.55
CA VAL A 335 29.96 9.26 -37.63
C VAL A 335 28.61 8.97 -37.01
#